data_AF-D0L607-F1
#
_entry.id   AF-D0L607-F1
#
_cell.length_a   1.000
_cell.length_b   1.000
_cell.length_c   1.000
_cell.angle_alpha   90.00
_cell.angle_beta   90.00
_cell.angle_gamma   90.00
#
_symmetry.space_group_name_H-M   'P 1'
#
loop_
_entity.id
_entity.type
_entity.pdbx_description
1 polymer ?
#
loop_
_entity_poly.entity_id
_entity_poly.type
_entity_poly.pdbx_seq_one_letter_code
_entity_poly.pdbx_strand_id
1 'polypeptide(L)'
;MAPSPLRTIELRYVLLLALRREGTMTVPELVAEIQRQHLVINGRPSKAISDALRTDVKLGRLRHQPRGPYHFVDIPRGTQWRMDNRVAQIRAAAAHRVAQLPSEGDAA
;
A
#
# COMPACT_ATOMS: atom_id res chain seq x y z
N MET A 1 -8.42 -11.51 -16.32
CA MET A 1 -9.19 -10.58 -15.44
C MET A 1 -8.26 -9.47 -14.98
N ALA A 2 -8.48 -8.22 -15.42
CA ALA A 2 -7.61 -7.10 -15.10
C ALA A 2 -7.45 -6.92 -13.57
N PRO A 3 -6.29 -6.42 -13.09
CA PRO A 3 -6.09 -6.16 -11.67
C PRO A 3 -7.13 -5.18 -11.14
N SER A 4 -7.85 -5.59 -10.10
CA SER A 4 -8.86 -4.73 -9.45
C SER A 4 -8.14 -3.73 -8.56
N PRO A 5 -8.42 -2.42 -8.68
CA PRO A 5 -7.76 -1.42 -7.87
C PRO A 5 -8.15 -1.56 -6.39
N LEU A 6 -7.19 -1.28 -5.50
CA LEU A 6 -7.43 -1.26 -4.06
C LEU A 6 -8.49 -0.22 -3.69
N ARG A 7 -9.37 -0.57 -2.75
CA ARG A 7 -10.23 0.42 -2.09
C ARG A 7 -9.37 1.35 -1.23
N THR A 8 -9.83 2.58 -0.99
CA THR A 8 -9.07 3.58 -0.20
C THR A 8 -8.62 3.05 1.17
N ILE A 9 -9.46 2.29 1.87
CA ILE A 9 -9.10 1.72 3.17
C ILE A 9 -8.03 0.62 3.06
N GLU A 10 -8.02 -0.14 1.97
CA GLU A 10 -7.02 -1.18 1.72
C GLU A 10 -5.69 -0.57 1.34
N LEU A 11 -5.72 0.45 0.47
CA LEU A 11 -4.55 1.25 0.14
C LEU A 11 -3.93 1.85 1.40
N ARG A 12 -4.75 2.46 2.27
CA ARG A 12 -4.31 2.98 3.57
C ARG A 12 -3.59 1.92 4.42
N TYR A 13 -4.16 0.72 4.52
CA TYR A 13 -3.57 -0.35 5.33
C TYR A 13 -2.21 -0.82 4.78
N VAL A 14 -2.12 -1.01 3.47
CA VAL A 14 -0.86 -1.41 2.82
C VAL A 14 0.22 -0.35 3.04
N LEU A 15 -0.11 0.92 2.82
CA LEU A 15 0.84 2.03 2.96
C LEU A 15 1.30 2.21 4.42
N LEU A 16 0.38 2.13 5.39
CA LEU A 16 0.73 2.29 6.80
C LEU A 16 1.63 1.15 7.31
N LEU A 17 1.39 -0.09 6.85
CA LEU A 17 2.26 -1.22 7.20
C LEU A 17 3.61 -1.17 6.49
N ALA A 18 3.68 -0.65 5.26
CA ALA A 18 4.95 -0.36 4.60
C ALA A 18 5.75 0.69 5.39
N LEU A 19 5.12 1.81 5.76
CA LEU A 19 5.75 2.83 6.61
C LEU A 19 6.16 2.30 7.98
N ARG A 20 5.40 1.40 8.60
CA ARG A 20 5.81 0.74 9.85
C ARG A 20 7.07 -0.09 9.68
N ARG A 21 7.24 -0.77 8.53
CA ARG A 21 8.40 -1.62 8.25
C ARG A 21 9.65 -0.79 7.93
N GLU A 22 9.51 0.22 7.09
CA GLU A 22 10.64 1.06 6.63
C GLU A 22 10.92 2.26 7.56
N GLY A 23 9.99 2.63 8.43
CA GLY A 23 10.04 3.80 9.30
C GLY A 23 9.72 5.12 8.57
N THR A 24 10.29 5.36 7.38
CA THR A 24 10.05 6.57 6.59
C THR A 24 10.02 6.28 5.09
N MET A 25 9.09 6.92 4.37
CA MET A 25 8.98 6.80 2.91
C MET A 25 8.39 8.07 2.28
N THR A 26 8.91 8.44 1.13
CA THR A 26 8.37 9.47 0.24
C THR A 26 7.19 8.94 -0.58
N VAL A 27 6.39 9.84 -1.17
CA VAL A 27 5.27 9.43 -2.06
C VAL A 27 5.77 8.59 -3.26
N PRO A 28 6.85 8.94 -3.97
CA PRO A 28 7.39 8.09 -5.03
C PRO A 28 7.78 6.68 -4.56
N GLU A 29 8.42 6.56 -3.39
CA GLU A 29 8.79 5.25 -2.82
C GLU A 29 7.55 4.42 -2.45
N LEU A 30 6.50 5.07 -1.94
CA LEU A 30 5.22 4.42 -1.67
C LEU A 30 4.54 3.94 -2.96
N VAL A 31 4.62 4.70 -4.06
CA VAL A 31 4.14 4.24 -5.38
C VAL A 31 4.92 3.01 -5.83
N ALA A 32 6.26 3.08 -5.76
CA ALA A 32 7.13 1.98 -6.16
C ALA A 32 6.87 0.71 -5.31
N GLU A 33 6.63 0.86 -4.01
CA GLU A 33 6.30 -0.25 -3.11
C GLU A 33 4.97 -0.93 -3.47
N ILE A 34 3.97 -0.15 -3.88
CA ILE A 34 2.69 -0.70 -4.36
C ILE A 34 2.88 -1.47 -5.67
N GLN A 35 3.67 -0.91 -6.60
CA GLN A 35 3.99 -1.55 -7.88
C GLN A 35 4.79 -2.85 -7.70
N ARG A 36 5.78 -2.88 -6.80
CA ARG A 36 6.56 -4.08 -6.47
C ARG A 36 5.70 -5.23 -5.93
N GLN A 37 4.57 -4.92 -5.31
CA GLN A 37 3.61 -5.91 -4.80
C GLN A 37 2.56 -6.31 -5.83
N HIS A 38 2.67 -5.85 -7.08
CA HIS A 38 1.69 -6.06 -8.15
C HIS A 38 0.27 -5.60 -7.75
N LEU A 39 0.18 -4.57 -6.92
CA LEU A 39 -1.07 -3.96 -6.48
C LEU A 39 -1.39 -2.73 -7.32
N VAL A 40 -2.68 -2.44 -7.49
CA VAL A 40 -3.15 -1.34 -8.35
C VAL A 40 -3.85 -0.26 -7.52
N ILE A 41 -3.51 0.99 -7.81
CA ILE A 41 -4.11 2.18 -7.21
C ILE A 41 -5.18 2.72 -8.17
N ASN A 42 -6.33 3.12 -7.62
CA ASN A 42 -7.35 3.81 -8.42
C ASN A 42 -6.98 5.28 -8.64
N GLY A 43 -6.97 5.74 -9.90
CA GLY A 43 -6.72 7.14 -10.26
C GLY A 43 -5.26 7.58 -10.10
N ARG A 44 -5.04 8.89 -9.87
CA ARG A 44 -3.69 9.49 -9.79
C ARG A 44 -2.94 8.98 -8.54
N PRO A 45 -1.84 8.20 -8.68
CA PRO A 45 -1.20 7.50 -7.56
C PRO A 45 -0.82 8.42 -6.39
N SER A 46 -0.12 9.52 -6.66
CA SER A 46 0.33 10.45 -5.61
C SER A 46 -0.84 11.04 -4.82
N LYS A 47 -1.94 11.40 -5.50
CA LYS A 47 -3.13 11.96 -4.85
C LYS A 47 -3.82 10.90 -3.99
N ALA A 48 -4.01 9.70 -4.53
CA ALA A 48 -4.65 8.60 -3.81
C ALA A 48 -3.87 8.20 -2.55
N ILE A 49 -2.53 8.15 -2.62
CA ILE A 49 -1.67 7.89 -1.47
C ILE A 49 -1.84 8.97 -0.41
N SER A 50 -1.72 10.25 -0.79
CA SER A 50 -1.86 11.36 0.16
C SER A 50 -3.26 11.43 0.78
N ASP A 51 -4.31 11.16 0.00
CA ASP A 51 -5.69 11.13 0.49
C ASP A 51 -5.91 9.95 1.46
N ALA A 52 -5.37 8.77 1.17
CA ALA A 52 -5.46 7.58 2.03
C ALA A 52 -4.73 7.77 3.37
N LEU A 53 -3.55 8.40 3.35
CA LEU A 53 -2.72 8.63 4.55
C LEU A 53 -3.15 9.85 5.37
N ARG A 54 -3.94 10.77 4.81
CA ARG A 54 -4.41 11.98 5.52
C ARG A 54 -5.06 11.63 6.86
N THR A 55 -5.83 10.55 6.93
CA THR A 55 -6.49 10.12 8.16
C THR A 55 -5.48 9.64 9.21
N ASP A 56 -4.43 8.91 8.83
CA ASP A 56 -3.42 8.46 9.80
C ASP A 56 -2.51 9.58 10.28
N VAL A 57 -2.28 10.61 9.46
CA VAL A 57 -1.64 11.86 9.91
C VAL A 57 -2.51 12.56 10.95
N LYS A 58 -3.82 12.71 10.69
CA LYS A 58 -4.76 13.32 11.66
C LYS A 58 -4.85 12.54 12.97
N LEU A 59 -4.76 11.21 12.92
CA LEU A 59 -4.79 10.33 14.09
C LEU A 59 -3.43 10.23 14.81
N GLY A 60 -2.39 10.94 14.35
CA GLY A 60 -1.06 10.92 14.97
C GLY A 60 -0.25 9.64 14.74
N ARG A 61 -0.73 8.73 13.88
CA ARG A 61 -0.04 7.47 13.53
C ARG A 61 1.11 7.70 12.56
N LEU A 62 1.00 8.77 11.76
CA LEU A 62 2.03 9.24 10.85
C LEU A 62 2.34 10.71 11.13
N ARG A 63 3.59 11.10 10.88
CA ARG A 63 4.00 12.51 10.74
C ARG A 63 4.38 12.77 9.28
N HIS A 64 4.02 13.94 8.78
CA HIS A 64 4.36 14.36 7.42
C HIS A 64 4.60 15.86 7.40
N GLN A 65 5.75 16.28 6.91
CA GLN A 65 6.06 17.69 6.68
C GLN A 65 5.67 18.06 5.25
N PRO A 66 5.25 19.32 4.98
CA PRO A 66 4.97 19.75 3.61
C PRO A 66 6.19 19.52 2.70
N ARG A 67 6.01 18.72 1.63
CA ARG A 67 7.06 18.29 0.68
C ARG A 67 8.10 17.31 1.25
N GLY A 68 7.93 16.82 2.47
CA GLY A 68 8.80 15.82 3.09
C GLY A 68 8.26 14.39 2.97
N PRO A 69 9.00 13.39 3.47
CA PRO A 69 8.52 12.02 3.57
C PRO A 69 7.45 11.87 4.65
N TYR A 70 6.73 10.75 4.59
CA TYR A 70 5.93 10.27 5.71
C TYR A 70 6.84 9.53 6.70
N HIS A 71 6.57 9.71 7.98
CA HIS A 71 7.24 9.01 9.08
C HIS A 71 6.21 8.25 9.88
N PHE A 72 6.51 6.98 10.16
CA PHE A 72 5.75 6.19 11.09
C PHE A 72 5.96 6.68 12.52
N VAL A 73 4.89 6.68 13.32
CA VAL A 73 4.94 7.00 14.75
C VAL A 73 4.57 5.77 15.56
N ASP A 74 3.31 5.37 15.52
CA ASP A 74 2.79 4.18 16.20
C ASP A 74 1.42 3.79 15.63
N ILE A 75 1.00 2.54 15.85
CA ILE A 75 -0.36 2.05 15.62
C ILE A 75 -0.82 1.17 16.78
N PRO A 76 -2.06 1.33 17.29
CA PRO A 76 -2.58 0.43 18.32
C PRO A 76 -2.55 -1.04 17.87
N ARG A 77 -2.13 -1.94 18.77
CA ARG A 77 -1.96 -3.38 18.46
C ARG A 77 -3.17 -4.04 17.81
N GLY A 78 -4.39 -3.72 18.28
CA GLY A 78 -5.62 -4.25 17.68
C GLY A 78 -5.90 -3.72 16.28
N THR A 79 -5.49 -2.47 15.99
CA THR A 79 -5.52 -1.91 14.63
C THR A 79 -4.50 -2.60 13.75
N GLN A 80 -3.27 -2.77 14.26
CA GLN A 80 -2.20 -3.47 13.56
C GLN A 80 -2.63 -4.88 13.16
N TRP A 81 -3.10 -5.70 14.10
CA TRP A 81 -3.48 -7.07 13.82
C TRP A 81 -4.54 -7.17 12.70
N ARG A 82 -5.55 -6.29 12.73
CA ARG A 82 -6.57 -6.25 11.67
C ARG A 82 -5.98 -5.87 10.31
N MET A 83 -5.06 -4.91 10.29
CA MET A 83 -4.37 -4.47 9.07
C MET A 83 -3.49 -5.59 8.53
N ASP A 84 -2.69 -6.25 9.37
CA ASP A 84 -1.79 -7.34 8.99
C ASP A 84 -2.56 -8.47 8.32
N ASN A 85 -3.65 -8.94 8.94
CA ASN A 85 -4.50 -9.99 8.37
C ASN A 85 -5.09 -9.58 7.01
N ARG A 86 -5.59 -8.34 6.91
CA ARG A 86 -6.19 -7.87 5.65
C ARG A 86 -5.14 -7.72 4.54
N VAL A 87 -3.96 -7.20 4.86
CA VAL A 87 -2.88 -7.00 3.89
C VAL A 87 -2.28 -8.34 3.45
N ALA A 88 -2.21 -9.34 4.34
CA ALA A 88 -1.83 -10.70 3.96
C ALA A 88 -2.78 -11.28 2.90
N GLN A 89 -4.10 -11.13 3.07
CA GLN A 89 -5.09 -11.58 2.08
C GLN A 89 -4.94 -10.85 0.74
N ILE A 90 -4.71 -9.53 0.77
CA ILE A 90 -4.51 -8.72 -0.43
C ILE A 90 -3.27 -9.20 -1.20
N ARG A 91 -2.15 -9.40 -0.50
CA ARG A 91 -0.89 -9.87 -1.10
C ARG A 91 -1.02 -11.28 -1.67
N ALA A 92 -1.68 -12.19 -0.95
CA ALA A 92 -1.94 -13.54 -1.43
C ALA A 92 -2.78 -13.53 -2.72
N ALA A 93 -3.85 -12.72 -2.76
CA ALA A 93 -4.68 -12.59 -3.96
C ALA A 93 -3.91 -11.99 -5.15
N ALA A 94 -3.01 -11.03 -4.90
CA ALA A 94 -2.13 -10.49 -5.93
C ALA A 94 -1.14 -11.54 -6.45
N ALA A 95 -0.49 -12.28 -5.55
CA ALA A 95 0.46 -13.34 -5.89
C ALA A 95 -0.21 -14.47 -6.70
N HIS A 96 -1.39 -14.93 -6.29
CA HIS A 96 -2.16 -15.92 -7.05
C HIS A 96 -2.49 -15.44 -8.47
N ARG A 97 -2.81 -14.15 -8.63
CA ARG A 97 -3.09 -13.57 -9.95
C ARG A 97 -1.84 -13.54 -10.83
N VAL A 98 -0.70 -13.11 -10.26
CA VAL A 98 0.57 -13.07 -10.99
C VAL A 98 0.98 -14.48 -11.44
N ALA A 99 0.80 -15.49 -10.59
CA ALA A 99 1.08 -16.89 -10.93
C ALA A 99 0.16 -17.46 -12.03
N GLN A 100 -1.01 -16.87 -12.25
CA GLN A 100 -1.97 -17.29 -13.28
C GLN A 100 -1.78 -16.54 -14.61
N LEU A 101 -0.90 -15.54 -14.67
CA LEU A 101 -0.57 -14.90 -15.94
C LEU A 101 0.25 -15.90 -16.77
N PRO A 102 -0.18 -16.22 -18.00
CA PRO A 102 0.62 -17.07 -18.87
C PRO A 102 1.98 -16.42 -19.06
N SER A 103 3.05 -17.18 -18.84
CA SER A 103 4.40 -16.77 -19.18
C SER A 103 4.43 -16.44 -20.67
N GLU A 104 4.73 -15.20 -21.03
CA GLU A 104 4.90 -14.71 -22.41
C GLU A 104 6.17 -15.30 -23.08
N GLY A 105 6.39 -16.61 -22.95
CA GLY A 105 7.60 -17.32 -23.35
C GLY A 105 7.39 -18.57 -24.21
N ASP A 106 6.16 -19.04 -24.43
CA ASP A 106 5.87 -20.21 -25.29
C ASP A 106 5.19 -19.80 -26.61
N ALA A 107 5.69 -18.75 -27.24
CA ALA A 107 5.30 -18.35 -28.59
C ALA A 107 6.53 -17.91 -29.39
N ALA A 108 7.45 -18.84 -29.63
CA ALA A 108 8.44 -18.77 -30.70
C ALA A 108 8.91 -20.18 -31.06
#